data_AF-A0A453AHG6-F1
#
_entry.id   AF-A0A453AHG6-F1
#
_cell.length_a   1.000
_cell.length_b   1.000
_cell.length_c   1.000
_cell.angle_alpha   90.00
_cell.angle_beta   90.00
_cell.angle_gamma   90.00
#
_symmetry.space_group_name_H-M   'P 1'
#
loop_
_entity.id
_entity.type
_entity.pdbx_description
1 polymer ?
#
loop_
_entity_poly.entity_id
_entity_poly.type
_entity_poly.pdbx_seq_one_letter_code
_entity_poly.pdbx_strand_id
1 'polypeptide(L)'
;YALSFKISVADLVLAYVQEYFARWGQSGAVDLKKDLEHLVTLMASRCLFGEEVRTKMLAEVATHLCELNDGMRLVTILFPHLPIPAHRRRDRTRARLGEIFSGIISSRRASYLDGGARNVKDDMLQCLVGSRYKDGRATTETEVVGVLVSALFAGQHTSSSTGTWTGARLLERANAEHLRAAVREQERIVARHGDRVDYEVLQEMDILHRSVKEALRLHPPAMLLLHHARRSFTVRTREGDEYEVPEGRTVASPLVLHNRLPHIYRDPERYEPGRFGPGRGEDGAGGAFSYTAFGGGRHACVGEAFAYMQIKVIWSHLLRNFEMEMVSPFPETNWNVVMPVPKGKVMVCYNRRSMSPAA
;
A
#
# COMPACT_ATOMS: atom_id res chain seq x y z
N TYR A 1 7.14 17.21 15.18
CA TYR A 1 5.99 16.30 15.07
C TYR A 1 6.09 15.34 13.90
N ALA A 2 6.06 15.79 12.63
CA ALA A 2 6.11 14.87 11.47
C ALA A 2 7.39 14.03 11.33
N LEU A 3 8.57 14.53 11.73
CA LEU A 3 9.82 13.75 11.67
C LEU A 3 9.89 12.64 12.74
N SER A 4 9.55 12.95 13.99
CA SER A 4 9.59 11.97 15.10
C SER A 4 8.64 10.79 14.89
N PHE A 5 7.47 11.05 14.29
CA PHE A 5 6.49 10.01 13.94
C PHE A 5 6.99 9.13 12.78
N LYS A 6 7.68 9.71 11.79
CA LYS A 6 8.22 8.97 10.62
C LYS A 6 9.32 7.99 11.00
N ILE A 7 10.23 8.39 11.89
CA ILE A 7 11.33 7.54 12.38
C ILE A 7 10.74 6.32 13.13
N SER A 8 9.78 6.56 14.02
CA SER A 8 9.10 5.51 14.80
C SER A 8 8.36 4.46 13.95
N VAL A 9 7.71 4.87 12.84
CA VAL A 9 6.93 3.94 12.01
C VAL A 9 7.81 3.08 11.10
N ALA A 10 8.91 3.61 10.56
CA ALA A 10 9.83 2.85 9.73
C ALA A 10 10.53 1.74 10.54
N ASP A 11 10.99 2.07 11.75
CA ASP A 11 11.62 1.13 12.68
C ASP A 11 10.65 0.03 13.10
N LEU A 12 9.40 0.40 13.41
CA LEU A 12 8.34 -0.54 13.74
C LEU A 12 8.07 -1.51 12.58
N VAL A 13 7.98 -0.99 11.36
CA VAL A 13 7.77 -1.79 10.14
C VAL A 13 8.96 -2.73 9.90
N LEU A 14 10.19 -2.25 10.08
CA LEU A 14 11.39 -3.07 9.96
C LEU A 14 11.39 -4.24 10.96
N ALA A 15 11.08 -3.96 12.23
CA ALA A 15 11.01 -4.98 13.27
C ALA A 15 10.01 -6.08 12.90
N TYR A 16 8.82 -5.72 12.40
CA TYR A 16 7.84 -6.71 11.93
C TYR A 16 8.32 -7.51 10.73
N VAL A 17 8.97 -6.87 9.78
CA VAL A 17 9.51 -7.56 8.60
C VAL A 17 10.58 -8.58 9.03
N GLN A 18 11.49 -8.18 9.92
CA GLN A 18 12.52 -9.06 10.47
C GLN A 18 11.91 -10.23 11.26
N GLU A 19 10.99 -9.96 12.19
CA GLU A 19 10.30 -10.99 12.98
C GLU A 19 9.55 -11.97 12.08
N TYR A 20 8.84 -11.46 11.07
CA TYR A 20 8.05 -12.29 10.17
C TYR A 20 8.91 -13.21 9.30
N PHE A 21 10.00 -12.70 8.72
CA PHE A 21 10.89 -13.49 7.86
C PHE A 21 11.97 -14.25 8.62
N ALA A 22 12.08 -14.10 9.95
CA ALA A 22 12.89 -14.99 10.80
C ALA A 22 12.39 -16.44 10.74
N ARG A 23 11.10 -16.66 10.48
CA ARG A 23 10.51 -18.00 10.33
C ARG A 23 10.93 -18.73 9.05
N TRP A 24 11.44 -17.99 8.04
CA TRP A 24 11.96 -18.61 6.83
C TRP A 24 13.28 -19.33 7.20
N GLY A 25 13.41 -20.59 6.82
CA GLY A 25 14.57 -21.41 7.18
C GLY A 25 15.82 -21.02 6.38
N GLN A 26 16.75 -21.97 6.25
CA GLN A 26 17.93 -21.79 5.40
C GLN A 26 17.58 -21.84 3.90
N SER A 27 16.57 -22.62 3.53
CA SER A 27 16.05 -22.71 2.16
C SER A 27 14.60 -23.20 2.18
N GLY A 28 13.82 -22.88 1.14
CA GLY A 28 12.46 -23.40 1.03
C GLY A 28 11.69 -22.85 -0.17
N ALA A 29 10.41 -23.22 -0.27
CA ALA A 29 9.47 -22.69 -1.25
C ALA A 29 8.24 -22.14 -0.55
N VAL A 30 7.79 -20.94 -0.95
CA VAL A 30 6.70 -20.20 -0.31
C VAL A 30 5.78 -19.59 -1.34
N ASP A 31 4.54 -19.32 -0.93
CA ASP A 31 3.63 -18.45 -1.68
C ASP A 31 3.88 -17.00 -1.24
N LEU A 32 4.67 -16.28 -2.03
CA LEU A 32 5.06 -14.89 -1.75
C LEU A 32 3.83 -13.99 -1.57
N LYS A 33 2.78 -14.21 -2.37
CA LYS A 33 1.54 -13.43 -2.28
C LYS A 33 0.92 -13.57 -0.88
N LYS A 34 0.74 -14.80 -0.42
CA LYS A 34 0.17 -15.11 0.90
C LYS A 34 1.00 -14.50 2.03
N ASP A 35 2.32 -14.58 1.93
CA ASP A 35 3.22 -14.03 2.93
C ASP A 35 3.14 -12.50 2.99
N LEU A 36 3.12 -11.82 1.85
CA LEU A 36 3.00 -10.36 1.78
C LEU A 36 1.61 -9.87 2.22
N GLU A 37 0.53 -10.55 1.84
CA GLU A 37 -0.84 -10.23 2.30
C GLU A 37 -0.94 -10.29 3.83
N HIS A 38 -0.40 -11.37 4.42
CA HIS A 38 -0.44 -11.55 5.87
C HIS A 38 0.46 -10.52 6.58
N LEU A 39 1.70 -10.32 6.12
CA LEU A 39 2.62 -9.35 6.71
C LEU A 39 2.08 -7.91 6.66
N VAL A 40 1.57 -7.46 5.51
CA VAL A 40 0.98 -6.11 5.36
C VAL A 40 -0.21 -5.93 6.29
N THR A 41 -1.06 -6.96 6.45
CA THR A 41 -2.19 -6.92 7.38
C THR A 41 -1.71 -6.75 8.83
N LEU A 42 -0.68 -7.48 9.24
CA LEU A 42 -0.09 -7.36 10.58
C LEU A 42 0.48 -5.96 10.82
N MET A 43 1.23 -5.41 9.87
CA MET A 43 1.81 -4.06 9.99
C MET A 43 0.73 -2.98 10.03
N ALA A 44 -0.25 -3.04 9.12
CA ALA A 44 -1.33 -2.06 9.07
C ALA A 44 -2.16 -2.08 10.37
N SER A 45 -2.44 -3.27 10.92
CA SER A 45 -3.15 -3.38 12.19
C SER A 45 -2.44 -2.65 13.34
N ARG A 46 -1.11 -2.78 13.46
CA ARG A 46 -0.34 -2.14 14.54
C ARG A 46 -0.17 -0.64 14.31
N CYS A 47 0.11 -0.23 13.07
CA CYS A 47 0.33 1.19 12.73
C CYS A 47 -0.96 2.01 12.87
N LEU A 48 -2.11 1.42 12.53
CA LEU A 48 -3.39 2.13 12.53
C LEU A 48 -4.13 2.02 13.86
N PHE A 49 -4.16 0.84 14.49
CA PHE A 49 -5.00 0.59 15.66
C PHE A 49 -4.26 0.61 17.01
N GLY A 50 -2.94 0.79 17.00
CA GLY A 50 -2.14 0.79 18.23
C GLY A 50 -1.87 -0.61 18.78
N GLU A 51 -1.27 -0.65 19.97
CA GLU A 51 -0.81 -1.90 20.59
C GLU A 51 -1.94 -2.69 21.24
N GLU A 52 -2.97 -1.99 21.70
CA GLU A 52 -4.11 -2.55 22.44
C GLU A 52 -4.89 -3.51 21.53
N VAL A 53 -5.15 -3.10 20.28
CA VAL A 53 -5.78 -3.97 19.29
C VAL A 53 -4.86 -5.12 18.89
N ARG A 54 -3.56 -4.86 18.72
CA ARG A 54 -2.60 -5.90 18.31
C ARG A 54 -2.44 -7.01 19.34
N THR A 55 -2.38 -6.67 20.62
CA THR A 55 -2.07 -7.63 21.70
C THR A 55 -3.31 -8.38 22.17
N LYS A 56 -4.47 -7.73 22.21
CA LYS A 56 -5.68 -8.29 22.82
C LYS A 56 -6.71 -8.81 21.83
N MET A 57 -6.74 -8.28 20.60
CA MET A 57 -7.90 -8.47 19.71
C MET A 57 -7.53 -8.67 18.24
N LEU A 58 -6.26 -8.95 17.92
CA LEU A 58 -5.79 -9.03 16.53
C LEU A 58 -6.57 -10.09 15.73
N ALA A 59 -6.81 -11.27 16.29
CA ALA A 59 -7.52 -12.34 15.60
C ALA A 59 -9.00 -11.99 15.33
N GLU A 60 -9.68 -11.40 16.32
CA GLU A 60 -11.07 -10.94 16.18
C GLU A 60 -11.17 -9.81 15.14
N VAL A 61 -10.30 -8.80 15.25
CA VAL A 61 -10.26 -7.69 14.30
C VAL A 61 -9.89 -8.17 12.90
N ALA A 62 -8.88 -9.03 12.72
CA ALA A 62 -8.52 -9.59 11.43
C ALA A 62 -9.69 -10.36 10.77
N THR A 63 -10.43 -11.14 11.58
CA THR A 63 -11.63 -11.85 11.09
C THR A 63 -12.69 -10.87 10.60
N HIS A 64 -12.99 -9.84 11.39
CA HIS A 64 -13.93 -8.79 11.01
C HIS A 64 -13.50 -8.01 9.77
N LEU A 65 -12.20 -7.80 9.56
CA LEU A 65 -11.69 -7.12 8.37
C LEU A 65 -11.86 -7.97 7.12
N CYS A 66 -11.62 -9.28 7.22
CA CYS A 66 -11.93 -10.22 6.14
C CYS A 66 -13.43 -10.23 5.80
N GLU A 67 -14.31 -10.19 6.81
CA GLU A 67 -15.77 -10.12 6.61
C GLU A 67 -16.21 -8.80 5.95
N LEU A 68 -15.63 -7.67 6.35
CA LEU A 68 -15.86 -6.39 5.68
C LEU A 68 -15.46 -6.45 4.21
N ASN A 69 -14.33 -7.10 3.91
CA ASN A 69 -13.84 -7.26 2.55
C ASN A 69 -14.72 -8.21 1.71
N ASP A 70 -15.25 -9.31 2.27
CA ASP A 70 -16.26 -10.16 1.58
C ASP A 70 -17.52 -9.37 1.22
N GLY A 71 -17.82 -8.31 1.98
CA GLY A 71 -18.89 -7.37 1.71
C GLY A 71 -18.65 -6.43 0.51
N MET A 72 -17.44 -6.38 -0.03
CA MET A 72 -17.02 -5.48 -1.12
C MET A 72 -16.97 -6.21 -2.47
N ARG A 73 -18.13 -6.69 -2.92
CA ARG A 73 -18.27 -7.40 -4.21
C ARG A 73 -18.53 -6.39 -5.33
N LEU A 74 -18.33 -6.79 -6.59
CA LEU A 74 -18.67 -5.91 -7.73
C LEU A 74 -20.14 -5.47 -7.71
N VAL A 75 -21.06 -6.34 -7.27
CA VAL A 75 -22.48 -5.99 -7.09
C VAL A 75 -22.70 -4.87 -6.06
N THR A 76 -21.83 -4.73 -5.07
CA THR A 76 -21.89 -3.70 -4.03
C THR A 76 -21.66 -2.30 -4.61
N ILE A 77 -20.91 -2.18 -5.72
CA ILE A 77 -20.68 -0.89 -6.41
C ILE A 77 -22.01 -0.36 -6.99
N LEU A 78 -22.85 -1.24 -7.52
CA LEU A 78 -24.12 -0.88 -8.13
C LEU A 78 -25.28 -0.84 -7.11
N PHE A 79 -25.28 -1.76 -6.15
CA PHE A 79 -26.37 -1.96 -5.19
C PHE A 79 -25.83 -2.10 -3.75
N PRO A 80 -25.30 -1.03 -3.14
CA PRO A 80 -24.60 -1.09 -1.85
C PRO A 80 -25.47 -1.53 -0.66
N HIS A 81 -26.80 -1.42 -0.80
CA HIS A 81 -27.79 -1.77 0.23
C HIS A 81 -28.62 -3.02 -0.11
N LEU A 82 -28.22 -3.79 -1.14
CA LEU A 82 -28.92 -5.01 -1.51
C LEU A 82 -28.97 -5.97 -0.29
N PRO A 83 -30.12 -6.56 0.08
CA PRO A 83 -30.26 -7.31 1.33
C PRO A 83 -29.68 -8.74 1.26
N ILE A 84 -28.51 -8.90 0.65
CA ILE A 84 -27.80 -10.19 0.54
C ILE A 84 -27.05 -10.54 1.84
N PRO A 85 -26.78 -11.83 2.10
CA PRO A 85 -26.05 -12.28 3.29
C PRO A 85 -24.71 -11.55 3.51
N ALA A 86 -23.98 -11.26 2.43
CA ALA A 86 -22.70 -10.56 2.51
C ALA A 86 -22.83 -9.12 3.06
N HIS A 87 -23.81 -8.33 2.60
CA HIS A 87 -24.05 -6.97 3.11
C HIS A 87 -24.56 -7.01 4.56
N ARG A 88 -25.44 -7.95 4.91
CA ARG A 88 -25.91 -8.11 6.29
C ARG A 88 -24.78 -8.51 7.26
N ARG A 89 -23.80 -9.29 6.80
CA ARG A 89 -22.58 -9.57 7.58
C ARG A 89 -21.72 -8.32 7.70
N ARG A 90 -21.40 -7.66 6.58
CA ARG A 90 -20.65 -6.39 6.55
C ARG A 90 -21.19 -5.38 7.56
N ASP A 91 -22.51 -5.15 7.57
CA ASP A 91 -23.13 -4.14 8.43
C ASP A 91 -23.05 -4.54 9.92
N ARG A 92 -23.26 -5.82 10.25
CA ARG A 92 -23.05 -6.35 11.61
C ARG A 92 -21.60 -6.22 12.06
N THR A 93 -20.66 -6.59 11.19
CA THR A 93 -19.23 -6.50 11.45
C THR A 93 -18.78 -5.04 11.65
N ARG A 94 -19.34 -4.11 10.87
CA ARG A 94 -19.09 -2.66 11.04
C ARG A 94 -19.58 -2.14 12.38
N ALA A 95 -20.73 -2.61 12.87
CA ALA A 95 -21.25 -2.27 14.19
C ALA A 95 -20.34 -2.84 15.29
N ARG A 96 -19.95 -4.12 15.17
CA ARG A 96 -19.05 -4.78 16.12
C ARG A 96 -17.69 -4.10 16.24
N LEU A 97 -17.07 -3.72 15.12
CA LEU A 97 -15.83 -2.92 15.15
C LEU A 97 -16.05 -1.57 15.83
N GLY A 98 -17.22 -0.95 15.64
CA GLY A 98 -17.61 0.26 16.37
C GLY A 98 -17.54 0.07 17.89
N GLU A 99 -18.16 -0.99 18.42
CA GLU A 99 -18.13 -1.31 19.85
C GLU A 99 -16.70 -1.50 20.38
N ILE A 100 -15.89 -2.28 19.66
CA ILE A 100 -14.50 -2.57 20.03
C ILE A 100 -13.68 -1.28 20.14
N PHE A 101 -13.75 -0.43 19.10
CA PHE A 101 -12.95 0.79 19.08
C PHE A 101 -13.48 1.86 20.03
N SER A 102 -14.79 1.96 20.27
CA SER A 102 -15.35 2.91 21.23
C SER A 102 -14.78 2.71 22.63
N GLY A 103 -14.63 1.46 23.08
CA GLY A 103 -14.00 1.17 24.37
C GLY A 103 -12.55 1.67 24.47
N ILE A 104 -11.77 1.49 23.40
CA ILE A 104 -10.37 1.94 23.32
C ILE A 104 -10.29 3.47 23.28
N ILE A 105 -11.13 4.11 22.46
CA ILE A 105 -11.16 5.58 22.33
C ILE A 105 -11.56 6.24 23.65
N SER A 106 -12.59 5.73 24.32
CA SER A 106 -13.03 6.21 25.63
C SER A 106 -11.94 6.07 26.68
N SER A 107 -11.24 4.92 26.71
CA SER A 107 -10.11 4.71 27.62
C SER A 107 -8.97 5.72 27.38
N ARG A 108 -8.59 5.95 26.11
CA ARG A 108 -7.53 6.92 25.77
C ARG A 108 -7.92 8.36 26.09
N ARG A 109 -9.18 8.74 25.91
CA ARG A 109 -9.70 10.07 26.29
C ARG A 109 -9.65 10.30 27.79
N ALA A 110 -10.04 9.30 28.58
CA ALA A 110 -9.98 9.38 30.04
C ALA A 110 -8.55 9.55 30.54
N SER A 111 -7.59 8.78 30.00
CA SER A 111 -6.17 8.90 30.35
C SER A 111 -5.55 10.26 29.98
N TYR A 112 -6.10 10.95 28.99
CA TYR A 112 -5.63 12.29 28.60
C TYR A 112 -6.10 13.39 29.55
N LEU A 113 -7.28 13.23 30.17
CA LEU A 113 -7.86 14.20 31.10
C LEU A 113 -7.18 14.18 32.49
N ASP A 114 -6.63 13.04 32.89
CA ASP A 114 -6.07 12.80 34.24
C ASP A 114 -4.60 13.26 34.40
N GLY A 115 -4.16 14.27 33.63
CA GLY A 115 -2.79 14.81 33.69
C GLY A 115 -1.69 13.92 33.10
N GLY A 116 -2.05 12.76 32.53
CA GLY A 116 -1.16 11.68 32.09
C GLY A 116 -0.59 11.82 30.67
N ALA A 117 -0.23 13.02 30.22
CA ALA A 117 0.40 13.21 28.89
C ALA A 117 1.73 12.43 28.71
N ARG A 118 2.29 11.84 29.78
CA ARG A 118 3.56 11.10 29.77
C ARG A 118 3.46 9.64 29.29
N ASN A 119 2.28 9.02 29.24
CA ASN A 119 2.12 7.59 28.89
C ASN A 119 1.24 7.32 27.65
N VAL A 120 0.82 8.36 26.93
CA VAL A 120 -0.02 8.19 25.75
C VAL A 120 0.86 7.85 24.55
N LYS A 121 0.61 6.69 23.93
CA LYS A 121 1.33 6.23 22.74
C LYS A 121 1.05 7.18 21.57
N ASP A 122 2.11 7.73 20.99
CA ASP A 122 2.04 8.63 19.83
C ASP A 122 1.83 7.82 18.54
N ASP A 123 0.60 7.36 18.33
CA ASP A 123 0.17 6.60 17.16
C ASP A 123 -0.97 7.30 16.39
N MET A 124 -1.35 6.76 15.23
CA MET A 124 -2.40 7.34 14.39
C MET A 124 -3.75 7.44 15.11
N LEU A 125 -4.09 6.45 15.94
CA LEU A 125 -5.33 6.47 16.72
C LEU A 125 -5.31 7.66 17.69
N GLN A 126 -4.20 7.93 18.38
CA GLN A 126 -4.10 9.09 19.25
C GLN A 126 -4.22 10.41 18.47
N CYS A 127 -3.58 10.52 17.31
CA CYS A 127 -3.72 11.69 16.44
C CYS A 127 -5.18 11.95 16.04
N LEU A 128 -5.94 10.91 15.71
CA LEU A 128 -7.36 11.03 15.35
C LEU A 128 -8.23 11.40 16.55
N VAL A 129 -7.98 10.82 17.72
CA VAL A 129 -8.72 11.13 18.97
C VAL A 129 -8.51 12.58 19.40
N GLY A 130 -7.30 13.12 19.23
CA GLY A 130 -6.97 14.51 19.55
C GLY A 130 -7.33 15.53 18.47
N SER A 131 -7.79 15.08 17.30
CA SER A 131 -8.05 15.97 16.16
C SER A 131 -9.35 16.78 16.32
N ARG A 132 -9.34 17.98 15.72
CA ARG A 132 -10.49 18.90 15.68
C ARG A 132 -10.71 19.43 14.28
N TYR A 133 -11.97 19.68 13.95
CA TYR A 133 -12.36 20.38 12.74
C TYR A 133 -12.02 21.87 12.85
N LYS A 134 -12.06 22.59 11.70
CA LYS A 134 -11.73 24.03 11.63
C LYS A 134 -12.66 24.91 12.47
N ASP A 135 -13.88 24.44 12.72
CA ASP A 135 -14.88 25.08 13.58
C ASP A 135 -14.66 24.78 15.08
N GLY A 136 -13.61 24.03 15.44
CA GLY A 136 -13.27 23.65 16.81
C GLY A 136 -13.93 22.36 17.30
N ARG A 137 -14.87 21.78 16.53
CA ARG A 137 -15.55 20.53 16.91
C ARG A 137 -14.56 19.37 16.97
N ALA A 138 -14.58 18.61 18.06
CA ALA A 138 -13.80 17.39 18.18
C ALA A 138 -14.33 16.31 17.23
N THR A 139 -13.45 15.44 16.75
CA THR A 139 -13.88 14.24 16.02
C THR A 139 -14.69 13.32 16.93
N THR A 140 -15.83 12.86 16.41
CA THR A 140 -16.68 11.88 17.08
C THR A 140 -16.03 10.50 17.03
N GLU A 141 -16.40 9.61 17.94
CA GLU A 141 -15.90 8.23 17.92
C GLU A 141 -16.24 7.53 16.60
N THR A 142 -17.45 7.76 16.07
CA THR A 142 -17.89 7.18 14.81
C THR A 142 -17.02 7.64 13.63
N GLU A 143 -16.63 8.92 13.60
CA GLU A 143 -15.71 9.45 12.58
C GLU A 143 -14.31 8.82 12.72
N VAL A 144 -13.78 8.72 13.94
CA VAL A 144 -12.46 8.10 14.20
C VAL A 144 -12.45 6.65 13.74
N VAL A 145 -13.46 5.85 14.14
CA VAL A 145 -13.60 4.45 13.70
C VAL A 145 -13.75 4.36 12.18
N GLY A 146 -14.54 5.24 11.58
CA GLY A 146 -14.73 5.29 10.12
C GLY A 146 -13.42 5.53 9.38
N VAL A 147 -12.60 6.49 9.84
CA VAL A 147 -11.29 6.79 9.25
C VAL A 147 -10.32 5.62 9.42
N LEU A 148 -10.30 4.96 10.59
CA LEU A 148 -9.42 3.83 10.85
C LEU A 148 -9.75 2.61 9.97
N VAL A 149 -11.03 2.26 9.87
CA VAL A 149 -11.49 1.17 8.98
C VAL A 149 -11.21 1.50 7.52
N SER A 150 -11.44 2.75 7.11
CA SER A 150 -11.15 3.23 5.75
C SER A 150 -9.65 3.17 5.42
N ALA A 151 -8.79 3.64 6.32
CA ALA A 151 -7.34 3.63 6.14
C ALA A 151 -6.79 2.21 6.00
N LEU A 152 -7.32 1.27 6.77
CA LEU A 152 -6.91 -0.13 6.67
C LEU A 152 -7.34 -0.75 5.35
N PHE A 153 -8.61 -0.56 4.95
CA PHE A 153 -9.10 -1.06 3.67
C PHE A 153 -8.27 -0.51 2.51
N ALA A 154 -7.94 0.78 2.55
CA ALA A 154 -7.12 1.45 1.55
C ALA A 154 -5.69 0.91 1.50
N GLY A 155 -5.06 0.62 2.64
CA GLY A 155 -3.65 0.23 2.73
C GLY A 155 -3.37 -1.27 2.56
N GLN A 156 -4.31 -2.15 2.92
CA GLN A 156 -4.04 -3.59 3.00
C GLN A 156 -3.88 -4.23 1.62
N HIS A 157 -4.90 -4.09 0.75
CA HIS A 157 -4.89 -4.75 -0.56
C HIS A 157 -3.94 -4.08 -1.55
N THR A 158 -3.83 -2.75 -1.49
CA THR A 158 -2.99 -1.98 -2.42
C THR A 158 -1.51 -2.26 -2.20
N SER A 159 -1.02 -2.20 -0.95
CA SER A 159 0.39 -2.44 -0.64
C SER A 159 0.80 -3.91 -0.82
N SER A 160 -0.03 -4.86 -0.39
CA SER A 160 0.28 -6.29 -0.55
C SER A 160 0.33 -6.70 -2.02
N SER A 161 -0.69 -6.33 -2.81
CA SER A 161 -0.73 -6.58 -4.26
C SER A 161 0.47 -5.95 -4.97
N THR A 162 0.77 -4.68 -4.69
CA THR A 162 1.90 -3.97 -5.29
C THR A 162 3.23 -4.62 -4.90
N GLY A 163 3.38 -5.00 -3.62
CA GLY A 163 4.54 -5.73 -3.14
C GLY A 163 4.73 -7.05 -3.90
N THR A 164 3.65 -7.82 -4.09
CA THR A 164 3.69 -9.06 -4.86
C THR A 164 4.03 -8.83 -6.33
N TRP A 165 3.44 -7.83 -7.00
CA TRP A 165 3.77 -7.49 -8.39
C TRP A 165 5.22 -7.03 -8.56
N THR A 166 5.74 -6.26 -7.60
CA THR A 166 7.16 -5.86 -7.56
C THR A 166 8.06 -7.09 -7.54
N GLY A 167 7.75 -8.05 -6.67
CA GLY A 167 8.46 -9.33 -6.59
C GLY A 167 8.37 -10.16 -7.85
N ALA A 168 7.16 -10.39 -8.35
CA ALA A 168 6.93 -11.18 -9.56
C ALA A 168 7.67 -10.58 -10.77
N ARG A 169 7.71 -9.25 -10.89
CA ARG A 169 8.47 -8.56 -11.94
C ARG A 169 9.97 -8.65 -11.75
N LEU A 170 10.50 -8.42 -10.55
CA LEU A 170 11.94 -8.52 -10.30
C LEU A 170 12.45 -9.97 -10.46
N LEU A 171 11.68 -10.96 -10.03
CA LEU A 171 12.06 -12.37 -10.05
C LEU A 171 11.78 -13.06 -11.39
N GLU A 172 11.15 -12.38 -12.34
CA GLU A 172 10.96 -12.85 -13.71
C GLU A 172 12.32 -12.92 -14.43
N ARG A 173 12.63 -14.06 -15.06
CA ARG A 173 13.94 -14.32 -15.69
C ARG A 173 14.34 -13.25 -16.72
N ALA A 174 13.37 -12.72 -17.46
CA ALA A 174 13.58 -11.65 -18.44
C ALA A 174 14.07 -10.33 -17.80
N ASN A 175 13.85 -10.14 -16.50
CA ASN A 175 14.17 -8.90 -15.76
C ASN A 175 15.37 -9.07 -14.82
N ALA A 176 16.21 -10.11 -15.02
CA ALA A 176 17.35 -10.42 -14.16
C ALA A 176 18.34 -9.25 -13.99
N GLU A 177 18.46 -8.38 -15.00
CA GLU A 177 19.26 -7.15 -14.93
C GLU A 177 18.75 -6.16 -13.88
N HIS A 178 17.44 -6.00 -13.76
CA HIS A 178 16.80 -5.14 -12.77
C HIS A 178 16.91 -5.71 -11.36
N LEU A 179 16.75 -7.04 -11.21
CA LEU A 179 16.99 -7.73 -9.94
C LEU A 179 18.43 -7.53 -9.45
N ARG A 180 19.42 -7.77 -10.33
CA ARG A 180 20.84 -7.55 -9.99
C ARG A 180 21.11 -6.08 -9.63
N ALA A 181 20.48 -5.12 -10.30
CA ALA A 181 20.62 -3.72 -9.96
C ALA A 181 20.05 -3.40 -8.56
N ALA A 182 18.88 -3.93 -8.22
CA ALA A 182 18.27 -3.76 -6.90
C ALA A 182 19.10 -4.42 -5.78
N VAL A 183 19.65 -5.62 -6.02
CA VAL A 183 20.56 -6.29 -5.07
C VAL A 183 21.83 -5.47 -4.86
N ARG A 184 22.48 -5.00 -5.93
CA ARG A 184 23.69 -4.15 -5.83
C ARG A 184 23.44 -2.84 -5.11
N GLU A 185 22.24 -2.25 -5.26
CA GLU A 185 21.85 -1.10 -4.45
C GLU A 185 21.85 -1.46 -2.96
N GLN A 186 21.26 -2.58 -2.57
CA GLN A 186 21.23 -3.01 -1.18
C GLN A 186 22.63 -3.28 -0.61
N GLU A 187 23.52 -3.90 -1.39
CA GLU A 187 24.92 -4.12 -1.01
C GLU A 187 25.64 -2.79 -0.71
N ARG A 188 25.43 -1.76 -1.55
CA ARG A 188 26.00 -0.41 -1.34
C ARG A 188 25.43 0.27 -0.10
N ILE A 189 24.12 0.14 0.12
CA ILE A 189 23.46 0.70 1.31
C ILE A 189 24.03 0.04 2.58
N VAL A 190 24.18 -1.29 2.59
CA VAL A 190 24.77 -2.02 3.72
C VAL A 190 26.23 -1.62 3.95
N ALA A 191 27.03 -1.48 2.89
CA ALA A 191 28.42 -1.02 3.02
C ALA A 191 28.53 0.39 3.63
N ARG A 192 27.53 1.24 3.43
CA ARG A 192 27.53 2.63 3.94
C ARG A 192 26.92 2.76 5.34
N HIS A 193 25.85 2.03 5.62
CA HIS A 193 25.00 2.22 6.81
C HIS A 193 24.88 0.98 7.71
N GLY A 194 25.56 -0.11 7.37
CA GLY A 194 25.38 -1.41 8.01
C GLY A 194 23.97 -1.98 7.79
N ASP A 195 23.48 -2.74 8.77
CA ASP A 195 22.14 -3.35 8.70
C ASP A 195 20.98 -2.37 8.97
N ARG A 196 21.29 -1.08 9.16
CA ARG A 196 20.28 -0.05 9.43
C ARG A 196 19.35 0.16 8.23
N VAL A 197 18.04 0.24 8.50
CA VAL A 197 16.99 0.57 7.52
C VAL A 197 15.98 1.52 8.16
N ASP A 198 16.38 2.77 8.36
CA ASP A 198 15.52 3.86 8.83
C ASP A 198 14.94 4.67 7.65
N TYR A 199 14.14 5.69 7.95
CA TYR A 199 13.47 6.50 6.93
C TYR A 199 14.46 7.21 5.98
N GLU A 200 15.59 7.68 6.51
CA GLU A 200 16.66 8.34 5.78
C GLU A 200 17.34 7.37 4.81
N VAL A 201 17.74 6.19 5.28
CA VAL A 201 18.34 5.14 4.45
C VAL A 201 17.37 4.70 3.34
N LEU A 202 16.08 4.62 3.64
CA LEU A 202 15.08 4.32 2.61
C LEU A 202 15.07 5.36 1.49
N GLN A 203 15.31 6.65 1.75
CA GLN A 203 15.35 7.65 0.68
C GLN A 203 16.49 7.43 -0.33
N GLU A 204 17.58 6.75 0.09
CA GLU A 204 18.71 6.44 -0.79
C GLU A 204 18.46 5.26 -1.73
N MET A 205 17.39 4.47 -1.52
CA MET A 205 17.04 3.32 -2.34
C MET A 205 16.25 3.71 -3.61
N ASP A 206 16.92 4.36 -4.55
CA ASP A 206 16.35 4.86 -5.80
C ASP A 206 15.97 3.74 -6.79
N ILE A 207 16.83 2.74 -6.99
CA ILE A 207 16.57 1.59 -7.87
C ILE A 207 15.35 0.80 -7.36
N LEU A 208 15.31 0.51 -6.07
CA LEU A 208 14.17 -0.19 -5.48
C LEU A 208 12.89 0.66 -5.57
N HIS A 209 12.98 1.98 -5.34
CA HIS A 209 11.85 2.88 -5.51
C HIS A 209 11.30 2.85 -6.94
N ARG A 210 12.18 2.96 -7.95
CA ARG A 210 11.81 2.87 -9.36
C ARG A 210 11.24 1.51 -9.75
N SER A 211 11.73 0.44 -9.13
CA SER A 211 11.21 -0.93 -9.33
C SER A 211 9.78 -1.09 -8.84
N VAL A 212 9.45 -0.52 -7.68
CA VAL A 212 8.08 -0.46 -7.14
C VAL A 212 7.20 0.43 -8.01
N LYS A 213 7.71 1.60 -8.43
CA LYS A 213 7.00 2.54 -9.30
C LYS A 213 6.64 1.92 -10.65
N GLU A 214 7.53 1.13 -11.24
CA GLU A 214 7.25 0.44 -12.50
C GLU A 214 6.24 -0.69 -12.34
N ALA A 215 6.27 -1.39 -11.20
CA ALA A 215 5.26 -2.38 -10.87
C ALA A 215 3.87 -1.74 -10.74
N LEU A 216 3.78 -0.58 -10.08
CA LEU A 216 2.55 0.22 -9.97
C LEU A 216 2.06 0.77 -11.31
N ARG A 217 2.97 1.17 -12.20
CA ARG A 217 2.62 1.63 -13.55
C ARG A 217 1.90 0.53 -14.33
N LEU A 218 2.48 -0.67 -14.34
CA LEU A 218 1.91 -1.81 -15.06
C LEU A 218 0.71 -2.43 -14.34
N HIS A 219 0.73 -2.48 -13.02
CA HIS A 219 -0.27 -3.19 -12.21
C HIS A 219 -0.89 -2.26 -11.15
N PRO A 220 -1.57 -1.17 -11.56
CA PRO A 220 -2.16 -0.25 -10.60
C PRO A 220 -3.32 -0.94 -9.87
N PRO A 221 -3.34 -0.93 -8.52
CA PRO A 221 -4.43 -1.54 -7.75
C PRO A 221 -5.80 -0.90 -8.01
N ALA A 222 -5.83 0.39 -8.35
CA ALA A 222 -7.03 1.09 -8.80
C ALA A 222 -7.05 1.12 -10.34
N MET A 223 -8.05 0.49 -10.96
CA MET A 223 -8.15 0.46 -12.42
C MET A 223 -8.65 1.77 -13.02
N LEU A 224 -9.64 2.35 -12.35
CA LEU A 224 -10.49 3.40 -12.88
C LEU A 224 -10.88 4.33 -11.73
N LEU A 225 -10.70 5.63 -11.93
CA LEU A 225 -11.26 6.65 -11.05
C LEU A 225 -12.50 7.25 -11.72
N LEU A 226 -13.61 7.29 -10.99
CA LEU A 226 -14.89 7.79 -11.49
C LEU A 226 -15.24 9.10 -10.80
N HIS A 227 -15.60 10.11 -11.58
CA HIS A 227 -16.06 11.40 -11.10
C HIS A 227 -17.39 11.77 -11.77
N HIS A 228 -18.24 12.48 -11.05
CA HIS A 228 -19.50 13.00 -11.59
C HIS A 228 -19.36 14.49 -11.91
N ALA A 229 -19.60 14.87 -13.15
CA ALA A 229 -19.54 16.25 -13.60
C ALA A 229 -20.68 17.05 -12.95
N ARG A 230 -20.33 17.92 -11.99
CA ARG A 230 -21.28 18.81 -11.28
C ARG A 230 -21.66 20.07 -12.08
N ARG A 231 -20.98 20.31 -13.19
CA ARG A 231 -21.21 21.41 -14.15
C ARG A 231 -20.61 21.01 -15.48
N SER A 232 -21.13 21.54 -16.57
CA SER A 232 -20.51 21.38 -17.88
C SER A 232 -19.10 21.99 -17.91
N PHE A 233 -18.18 21.35 -18.61
CA PHE A 233 -16.84 21.87 -18.85
C PHE A 233 -16.29 21.36 -20.19
N THR A 234 -15.34 22.09 -20.77
CA THR A 234 -14.68 21.69 -22.02
C THR A 234 -13.37 20.99 -21.71
N VAL A 235 -13.10 19.89 -22.42
CA VAL A 235 -11.78 19.23 -22.46
C VAL A 235 -11.18 19.42 -23.84
N ARG A 236 -9.86 19.60 -23.89
CA ARG A 236 -9.12 19.69 -25.14
C ARG A 236 -8.19 18.49 -25.28
N THR A 237 -8.19 17.83 -26.43
CA THR A 237 -7.27 16.73 -26.74
C THR A 237 -5.86 17.26 -27.02
N ARG A 238 -4.89 16.35 -27.14
CA ARG A 238 -3.53 16.71 -27.52
C ARG A 238 -3.46 17.25 -28.96
N GLU A 239 -4.34 16.76 -29.83
CA GLU A 239 -4.48 17.15 -31.22
C GLU A 239 -5.19 18.50 -31.39
N GLY A 240 -5.76 19.06 -30.31
CA GLY A 240 -6.38 20.38 -30.28
C GLY A 240 -7.91 20.37 -30.36
N ASP A 241 -8.52 19.20 -30.53
CA ASP A 241 -9.98 19.07 -30.58
C ASP A 241 -10.60 19.38 -29.22
N GLU A 242 -11.76 20.02 -29.24
CA GLU A 242 -12.50 20.37 -28.03
C GLU A 242 -13.80 19.57 -27.92
N TYR A 243 -14.06 19.07 -26.72
CA TYR A 243 -15.28 18.33 -26.40
C TYR A 243 -15.90 18.92 -25.14
N GLU A 244 -17.20 19.19 -25.19
CA GLU A 244 -17.97 19.49 -23.99
C GLU A 244 -18.28 18.19 -23.23
N VAL A 245 -18.03 18.21 -21.93
CA VAL A 245 -18.54 17.21 -20.98
C VAL A 245 -19.74 17.82 -20.27
N PRO A 246 -20.97 17.39 -20.57
CA PRO A 246 -22.16 17.94 -19.94
C PRO A 246 -22.24 17.66 -18.44
N GLU A 247 -22.92 18.53 -17.71
CA GLU A 247 -23.36 18.27 -16.34
C GLU A 247 -24.12 16.92 -16.25
N GLY A 248 -23.92 16.21 -15.14
CA GLY A 248 -24.57 14.93 -14.90
C GLY A 248 -23.85 13.73 -15.52
N ARG A 249 -22.81 13.94 -16.35
CA ARG A 249 -22.02 12.82 -16.90
C ARG A 249 -21.02 12.28 -15.90
N THR A 250 -20.83 10.96 -15.93
CA THR A 250 -19.73 10.30 -15.23
C THR A 250 -18.50 10.30 -16.13
N VAL A 251 -17.42 10.88 -15.63
CA VAL A 251 -16.10 10.90 -16.27
C VAL A 251 -15.25 9.80 -15.65
N ALA A 252 -14.61 9.01 -16.50
CA ALA A 252 -13.79 7.88 -16.09
C ALA A 252 -12.34 8.12 -16.47
N SER A 253 -11.44 7.97 -15.50
CA SER A 253 -9.98 8.07 -15.68
C SER A 253 -9.37 6.67 -15.55
N PRO A 254 -9.10 5.97 -16.68
CA PRO A 254 -8.58 4.60 -16.66
C PRO A 254 -7.06 4.58 -16.43
N LEU A 255 -6.65 4.41 -15.17
CA LEU A 255 -5.24 4.34 -14.76
C LEU A 255 -4.50 3.21 -15.46
N VAL A 256 -5.16 2.07 -15.70
CA VAL A 256 -4.59 0.94 -16.45
C VAL A 256 -4.20 1.30 -17.88
N LEU A 257 -4.86 2.28 -18.49
CA LEU A 257 -4.57 2.75 -19.85
C LEU A 257 -3.60 3.94 -19.83
N HIS A 258 -3.83 4.92 -18.95
CA HIS A 258 -3.00 6.12 -18.85
C HIS A 258 -1.53 5.79 -18.59
N ASN A 259 -1.29 4.83 -17.71
CA ASN A 259 0.05 4.36 -17.37
C ASN A 259 0.74 3.58 -18.51
N ARG A 260 0.12 3.43 -19.69
CA ARG A 260 0.63 2.71 -20.87
C ARG A 260 0.61 3.55 -22.15
N LEU A 261 0.35 4.84 -22.06
CA LEU A 261 0.29 5.70 -23.24
C LEU A 261 1.68 5.76 -23.93
N PRO A 262 1.80 5.35 -25.22
CA PRO A 262 3.10 5.21 -25.88
C PRO A 262 3.80 6.54 -26.15
N HIS A 263 3.06 7.66 -26.13
CA HIS A 263 3.64 9.01 -26.23
C HIS A 263 4.21 9.53 -24.90
N ILE A 264 3.96 8.82 -23.79
CA ILE A 264 4.56 9.09 -22.47
C ILE A 264 5.63 8.03 -22.18
N TYR A 265 5.29 6.76 -22.38
CA TYR A 265 6.11 5.61 -22.03
C TYR A 265 6.60 4.87 -23.26
N ARG A 266 7.91 4.87 -23.48
CA ARG A 266 8.53 4.06 -24.53
C ARG A 266 8.40 2.57 -24.20
N ASP A 267 8.00 1.76 -25.18
CA ASP A 267 7.76 0.32 -24.99
C ASP A 267 6.88 0.07 -23.74
N PRO A 268 5.62 0.54 -23.73
CA PRO A 268 4.83 0.70 -22.51
C PRO A 268 4.50 -0.61 -21.80
N GLU A 269 4.53 -1.75 -22.49
CA GLU A 269 4.28 -3.06 -21.86
C GLU A 269 5.54 -3.66 -21.20
N ARG A 270 6.74 -3.14 -21.51
CA ARG A 270 7.99 -3.63 -20.93
C ARG A 270 8.15 -3.11 -19.50
N TYR A 271 8.47 -4.01 -18.58
CA TYR A 271 8.92 -3.65 -17.24
C TYR A 271 10.33 -3.06 -17.33
N GLU A 272 10.44 -1.74 -17.17
CA GLU A 272 11.69 -1.01 -17.30
C GLU A 272 11.79 0.07 -16.20
N PRO A 273 12.23 -0.26 -14.98
CA PRO A 273 12.41 0.70 -13.89
C PRO A 273 13.34 1.88 -14.25
N GLY A 274 14.27 1.67 -15.18
CA GLY A 274 15.19 2.72 -15.65
C GLY A 274 14.47 3.91 -16.30
N ARG A 275 13.21 3.78 -16.72
CA ARG A 275 12.42 4.84 -17.35
C ARG A 275 12.16 6.07 -16.46
N PHE A 276 12.19 5.87 -15.15
CA PHE A 276 12.03 6.95 -14.15
C PHE A 276 13.37 7.53 -13.69
N GLY A 277 14.48 7.05 -14.27
CA GLY A 277 15.82 7.46 -13.89
C GLY A 277 16.24 8.81 -14.47
N PRO A 278 17.39 9.33 -14.00
CA PRO A 278 18.04 10.49 -14.60
C PRO A 278 18.21 10.33 -16.11
N GLY A 279 17.85 11.36 -16.86
CA GLY A 279 17.93 11.39 -18.33
C GLY A 279 16.72 10.82 -19.09
N ARG A 280 15.80 10.09 -18.43
CA ARG A 280 14.54 9.63 -19.04
C ARG A 280 13.31 10.33 -18.48
N GLY A 281 13.08 10.26 -17.17
CA GLY A 281 11.99 10.98 -16.48
C GLY A 281 10.62 10.85 -17.15
N GLU A 282 10.27 9.67 -17.68
CA GLU A 282 9.07 9.49 -18.52
C GLU A 282 7.76 9.78 -17.78
N ASP A 283 7.77 9.68 -16.46
CA ASP A 283 6.67 10.06 -15.57
C ASP A 283 6.39 11.58 -15.50
N GLY A 284 7.17 12.40 -16.21
CA GLY A 284 6.88 13.82 -16.43
C GLY A 284 6.67 14.19 -17.91
N ALA A 285 6.84 13.26 -18.85
CA ALA A 285 6.91 13.56 -20.28
C ALA A 285 5.62 14.14 -20.88
N GLY A 286 4.46 13.76 -20.35
CA GLY A 286 3.14 14.30 -20.73
C GLY A 286 2.65 15.44 -19.83
N GLY A 287 3.50 15.98 -18.96
CA GLY A 287 3.13 16.99 -17.97
C GLY A 287 2.45 16.39 -16.72
N ALA A 288 1.65 17.22 -16.04
CA ALA A 288 0.89 16.80 -14.87
C ALA A 288 0.01 15.58 -15.21
N PHE A 289 0.00 14.59 -14.32
CA PHE A 289 -0.76 13.33 -14.49
C PHE A 289 -0.22 12.38 -15.58
N SER A 290 1.07 12.47 -15.95
CA SER A 290 1.71 11.44 -16.78
C SER A 290 1.76 10.09 -16.06
N TYR A 291 2.08 10.09 -14.77
CA TYR A 291 2.01 8.93 -13.89
C TYR A 291 0.88 9.11 -12.87
N THR A 292 -0.06 8.16 -12.83
CA THR A 292 -1.32 8.31 -12.07
C THR A 292 -1.63 7.14 -11.15
N ALA A 293 -0.65 6.28 -10.84
CA ALA A 293 -0.89 5.09 -10.00
C ALA A 293 -1.44 5.41 -8.59
N PHE A 294 -1.15 6.61 -8.06
CA PHE A 294 -1.70 7.13 -6.80
C PHE A 294 -2.80 8.18 -6.99
N GLY A 295 -3.35 8.30 -8.20
CA GLY A 295 -4.31 9.34 -8.57
C GLY A 295 -3.65 10.71 -8.74
N GLY A 296 -4.39 11.77 -8.42
CA GLY A 296 -3.90 13.14 -8.57
C GLY A 296 -4.87 14.19 -8.04
N GLY A 297 -4.39 15.44 -7.89
CA GLY A 297 -5.19 16.57 -7.44
C GLY A 297 -5.68 16.44 -6.00
N ARG A 298 -6.89 16.96 -5.72
CA ARG A 298 -7.46 17.01 -4.35
C ARG A 298 -7.75 15.63 -3.74
N HIS A 299 -7.88 14.60 -4.57
CA HIS A 299 -8.16 13.23 -4.15
C HIS A 299 -6.96 12.29 -4.37
N ALA A 300 -5.74 12.85 -4.50
CA ALA A 300 -4.52 12.05 -4.54
C ALA A 300 -4.38 11.19 -3.27
N CYS A 301 -3.76 10.02 -3.41
CA CYS A 301 -3.59 9.08 -2.32
C CYS A 301 -2.72 9.67 -1.20
N VAL A 302 -3.31 9.88 -0.02
CA VAL A 302 -2.58 10.36 1.18
C VAL A 302 -1.62 9.30 1.75
N GLY A 303 -1.77 8.04 1.34
CA GLY A 303 -0.97 6.91 1.81
C GLY A 303 0.27 6.61 0.95
N GLU A 304 0.55 7.39 -0.11
CA GLU A 304 1.64 7.12 -1.06
C GLU A 304 3.00 6.92 -0.37
N ALA A 305 3.39 7.88 0.48
CA ALA A 305 4.68 7.81 1.18
C ALA A 305 4.76 6.59 2.11
N PHE A 306 3.65 6.23 2.77
CA PHE A 306 3.58 5.06 3.64
C PHE A 306 3.67 3.76 2.83
N ALA A 307 2.99 3.68 1.69
CA ALA A 307 3.02 2.52 0.80
C ALA A 307 4.44 2.26 0.26
N TYR A 308 5.11 3.30 -0.26
CA TYR A 308 6.50 3.19 -0.70
C TYR A 308 7.43 2.77 0.43
N MET A 309 7.32 3.38 1.60
CA MET A 309 8.12 3.00 2.78
C MET A 309 7.92 1.53 3.12
N GLN A 310 6.67 1.09 3.27
CA GLN A 310 6.34 -0.28 3.64
C GLN A 310 6.87 -1.30 2.63
N ILE A 311 6.62 -1.08 1.34
CA ILE A 311 7.05 -1.99 0.27
C ILE A 311 8.58 -2.02 0.17
N LYS A 312 9.25 -0.87 0.30
CA LYS A 312 10.72 -0.80 0.25
C LYS A 312 11.37 -1.48 1.44
N VAL A 313 10.82 -1.36 2.66
CA VAL A 313 11.38 -2.08 3.83
C VAL A 313 11.27 -3.60 3.63
N ILE A 314 10.11 -4.10 3.17
CA ILE A 314 9.91 -5.52 2.85
C ILE A 314 10.95 -5.99 1.84
N TRP A 315 11.04 -5.33 0.68
CA TRP A 315 11.94 -5.78 -0.39
C TRP A 315 13.41 -5.55 -0.09
N SER A 316 13.76 -4.50 0.65
CA SER A 316 15.11 -4.30 1.18
C SER A 316 15.52 -5.50 2.04
N HIS A 317 14.68 -5.90 3.00
CA HIS A 317 14.96 -7.06 3.85
C HIS A 317 15.09 -8.35 3.02
N LEU A 318 14.15 -8.60 2.11
CA LEU A 318 14.16 -9.80 1.29
C LEU A 318 15.41 -9.89 0.40
N LEU A 319 15.79 -8.80 -0.27
CA LEU A 319 16.95 -8.78 -1.18
C LEU A 319 18.29 -8.89 -0.44
N ARG A 320 18.38 -8.40 0.80
CA ARG A 320 19.59 -8.51 1.65
C ARG A 320 19.78 -9.91 2.24
N ASN A 321 18.69 -10.61 2.55
CA ASN A 321 18.74 -11.84 3.33
C ASN A 321 18.51 -13.11 2.52
N PHE A 322 17.97 -12.99 1.30
CA PHE A 322 17.60 -14.16 0.50
C PHE A 322 18.04 -14.01 -0.95
N GLU A 323 18.46 -15.13 -1.52
CA GLU A 323 18.45 -15.36 -2.96
C GLU A 323 17.10 -16.01 -3.29
N MET A 324 16.42 -15.48 -4.30
CA MET A 324 15.05 -15.89 -4.62
C MET A 324 14.91 -16.14 -6.12
N GLU A 325 14.13 -17.17 -6.47
CA GLU A 325 13.71 -17.45 -7.83
C GLU A 325 12.20 -17.71 -7.84
N MET A 326 11.47 -17.06 -8.75
CA MET A 326 10.07 -17.38 -8.96
C MET A 326 9.96 -18.68 -9.77
N VAL A 327 9.28 -19.68 -9.20
CA VAL A 327 9.12 -21.02 -9.80
C VAL A 327 7.71 -21.28 -10.34
N SER A 328 6.74 -20.43 -10.01
CA SER A 328 5.46 -20.40 -10.71
C SER A 328 5.57 -19.63 -12.04
N PRO A 329 4.64 -19.87 -13.00
CA PRO A 329 4.45 -18.96 -14.12
C PRO A 329 4.20 -17.52 -13.65
N PHE A 330 4.50 -16.53 -14.50
CA PHE A 330 4.14 -15.14 -14.22
C PHE A 330 2.61 -15.05 -14.00
N PRO A 331 2.14 -14.47 -12.89
CA PRO A 331 0.72 -14.51 -12.56
C PRO A 331 -0.10 -13.61 -13.50
N GLU A 332 -1.26 -14.12 -13.92
CA GLU A 332 -2.29 -13.29 -14.57
C GLU A 332 -2.90 -12.31 -13.57
N THR A 333 -3.52 -11.24 -14.05
CA THR A 333 -4.31 -10.33 -13.22
C THR A 333 -5.71 -10.90 -12.96
N ASN A 334 -6.15 -10.91 -11.70
CA ASN A 334 -7.53 -11.21 -11.35
C ASN A 334 -8.40 -9.96 -11.48
N TRP A 335 -9.21 -9.90 -12.54
CA TRP A 335 -10.13 -8.78 -12.83
C TRP A 335 -11.50 -8.91 -12.15
N ASN A 336 -11.79 -10.04 -11.49
CA ASN A 336 -13.11 -10.31 -10.89
C ASN A 336 -13.26 -9.73 -9.46
N VAL A 337 -12.38 -8.81 -9.09
CA VAL A 337 -12.33 -8.16 -7.78
C VAL A 337 -12.25 -6.65 -7.96
N VAL A 338 -12.66 -5.89 -6.95
CA VAL A 338 -12.68 -4.42 -7.00
C VAL A 338 -11.27 -3.84 -7.24
N MET A 339 -10.26 -4.43 -6.61
CA MET A 339 -8.85 -4.08 -6.80
C MET A 339 -8.14 -5.26 -7.44
N PRO A 340 -7.63 -5.15 -8.68
CA PRO A 340 -6.95 -6.26 -9.32
C PRO A 340 -5.69 -6.68 -8.56
N VAL A 341 -5.51 -7.99 -8.46
CA VAL A 341 -4.40 -8.63 -7.75
C VAL A 341 -3.84 -9.78 -8.59
N PRO A 342 -2.63 -10.30 -8.27
CA PRO A 342 -2.14 -11.52 -8.89
C PRO A 342 -3.13 -12.69 -8.69
N LYS A 343 -3.47 -13.37 -9.77
CA LYS A 343 -4.34 -14.56 -9.78
C LYS A 343 -3.53 -15.78 -9.33
N GLY A 344 -4.15 -16.62 -8.49
CA GLY A 344 -3.48 -17.80 -7.96
C GLY A 344 -2.39 -17.49 -6.95
N LYS A 345 -1.39 -18.38 -6.89
CA LYS A 345 -0.22 -18.31 -6.00
C LYS A 345 0.99 -17.77 -6.75
N VAL A 346 1.89 -17.08 -6.05
CA VAL A 346 3.18 -16.66 -6.60
C VAL A 346 4.27 -17.43 -5.87
N MET A 347 4.66 -18.57 -6.43
CA MET A 347 5.58 -19.49 -5.78
C MET A 347 7.02 -19.05 -5.98
N VAL A 348 7.75 -18.88 -4.89
CA VAL A 348 9.15 -18.46 -4.87
C VAL A 348 9.97 -19.48 -4.07
N CYS A 349 11.03 -19.98 -4.67
CA CYS A 349 12.08 -20.70 -3.95
C CYS A 349 13.09 -19.68 -3.41
N TYR A 350 13.58 -19.91 -2.20
CA TYR A 350 14.58 -19.06 -1.58
C TYR A 350 15.72 -19.86 -0.94
N ASN A 351 16.89 -19.25 -0.92
CA ASN A 351 18.03 -19.63 -0.08
C ASN A 351 18.43 -18.42 0.76
N ARG A 352 18.59 -18.61 2.06
CA ARG A 352 19.08 -17.56 2.96
C ARG A 352 20.55 -17.29 2.63
N ARG A 353 20.88 -16.03 2.38
CA ARG A 353 22.26 -15.60 2.15
C ARG A 353 23.05 -15.86 3.44
N SER A 354 24.19 -16.52 3.31
CA SER A 354 25.19 -16.53 4.38
C SER A 354 25.75 -15.10 4.45
N MET A 355 25.24 -14.25 5.34
CA MET A 355 25.96 -13.03 5.64
C MET A 355 27.26 -13.43 6.31
N SER A 356 28.39 -13.28 5.62
CA SER A 356 29.68 -13.23 6.30
C SER A 356 29.56 -12.13 7.37
N PRO A 357 29.98 -12.38 8.62
CA PRO A 357 30.20 -11.28 9.54
C PRO A 357 31.21 -10.37 8.86
N ALA A 358 30.85 -9.10 8.66
CA ALA A 358 31.80 -8.10 8.24
C ALA A 358 32.98 -8.14 9.22
N ALA A 359 34.17 -8.42 8.68
CA ALA A 359 35.43 -8.44 9.42
C ALA A 359 35.89 -7.02 9.74
#